data_AF-A0A8B6X523-F1
#
_entry.id   AF-A0A8B6X523-F1
#
_cell.length_a   1.000
_cell.length_b   1.000
_cell.length_c   1.000
_cell.angle_alpha   90.00
_cell.angle_beta   90.00
_cell.angle_gamma   90.00
#
_symmetry.space_group_name_H-M   'P 1'
#
loop_
_entity.id
_entity.type
_entity.pdbx_description
1 polymer ?
#
loop_
_entity_poly.entity_id
_entity_poly.type
_entity_poly.pdbx_seq_one_letter_code
_entity_poly.pdbx_strand_id
1 'polypeptide(L)'
;MTQIHTRGVSIDTLPGETVLDALIRRGLTIPFSCRGGSCRSCLQRCTAGSPGQRAARNLAPELIALGYFLPCICVPETELSFEPPDPAHFWIGALLASRDALPDGGWKCRFEPLTPIACAPGSRLHLRGPGGETGGAVAASDPARDFYLDLVFGADDAFALAVIAALAEGDTIEMQLAPDPGADAPAVTVAADSPTPDADAASAPPAHPEPAAPPADPALWAALGDGALVREVLEDFYTRVYADPLLAPFFHKFTQARLVEKQYSFLKELITGEKVYFGNRPRNSHHWMVISDALFDHREQLMLTVLREHGLTEDLVRRWHAIENHYRGEIVKPAPWPKKVGEFEAPVGGFGEMVMEVGSVCDGCGGEIDAGETVRYHLREGTVFCARCGGGALKAA
;
A
#
# COMPACT_ATOMS: atom_id res chain seq x y z
N MET A 1 17.88 18.74 -26.37
CA MET A 1 17.41 17.57 -25.59
C MET A 1 18.12 17.65 -24.27
N THR A 2 17.39 17.52 -23.17
CA THR A 2 17.95 17.59 -21.82
C THR A 2 18.14 16.16 -21.33
N GLN A 3 19.23 15.87 -20.62
CA GLN A 3 19.50 14.53 -20.13
C GLN A 3 19.13 14.41 -18.65
N ILE A 4 18.52 13.28 -18.28
CA ILE A 4 18.25 12.94 -16.88
C ILE A 4 18.95 11.64 -16.51
N HIS A 5 19.45 11.55 -15.28
CA HIS A 5 20.22 10.42 -14.78
C HIS A 5 19.59 9.84 -13.52
N THR A 6 19.32 8.54 -13.51
CA THR A 6 18.84 7.84 -12.32
C THR A 6 19.17 6.35 -12.38
N ARG A 7 19.44 5.72 -11.23
CA ARG A 7 19.73 4.27 -11.13
C ARG A 7 20.80 3.79 -12.12
N GLY A 8 21.81 4.63 -12.39
CA GLY A 8 22.88 4.33 -13.35
C GLY A 8 22.49 4.41 -14.83
N VAL A 9 21.28 4.86 -15.15
CA VAL A 9 20.76 5.02 -16.53
C VAL A 9 20.68 6.50 -16.88
N SER A 10 21.00 6.83 -18.13
CA SER A 10 20.84 8.18 -18.70
C SER A 10 19.74 8.19 -19.75
N ILE A 11 18.85 9.18 -19.70
CA ILE A 11 17.67 9.29 -20.57
C ILE A 11 17.61 10.69 -21.17
N ASP A 12 17.49 10.76 -22.50
CA ASP A 12 17.21 12.01 -23.19
C ASP A 12 15.70 12.32 -23.13
N THR A 13 15.37 13.54 -22.71
CA THR A 13 13.99 14.03 -22.66
C THR A 13 13.56 14.67 -23.97
N LEU A 14 12.29 14.49 -24.30
CA LEU A 14 11.63 15.20 -25.39
C LEU A 14 11.25 16.63 -24.96
N PRO A 15 11.10 17.59 -25.89
CA PRO A 15 10.67 18.94 -25.56
C PRO A 15 9.34 18.96 -24.80
N GLY A 16 9.32 19.59 -23.62
CA GLY A 16 8.12 19.69 -22.77
C GLY A 16 7.75 18.41 -22.00
N GLU A 17 8.55 17.35 -22.11
CA GLU A 17 8.31 16.08 -21.42
C GLU A 17 8.64 16.18 -19.93
N THR A 18 7.80 15.57 -19.09
CA THR A 18 8.08 15.49 -17.66
C THR A 18 9.12 14.41 -17.35
N VAL A 19 9.82 14.51 -16.23
CA VAL A 19 10.74 13.46 -15.76
C VAL A 19 9.98 12.13 -15.63
N LEU A 20 8.75 12.13 -15.11
CA LEU A 20 7.93 10.92 -15.01
C LEU A 20 7.64 10.30 -16.39
N ASP A 21 7.23 11.11 -17.37
CA ASP A 21 6.89 10.59 -18.70
C ASP A 21 8.13 10.07 -19.43
N ALA A 22 9.29 10.72 -19.26
CA ALA A 22 10.56 10.24 -19.78
C ALA A 22 10.95 8.87 -19.18
N LEU A 23 10.74 8.66 -17.88
CA LEU A 23 10.96 7.37 -17.23
C LEU A 23 10.03 6.29 -17.78
N ILE A 24 8.73 6.57 -17.86
CA ILE A 24 7.72 5.62 -18.36
C ILE A 24 8.00 5.24 -19.81
N ARG A 25 8.36 6.21 -20.66
CA ARG A 25 8.73 5.98 -22.06
C ARG A 25 9.94 5.06 -22.20
N ARG A 26 10.83 5.05 -21.21
CA ARG A 26 12.03 4.18 -21.16
C ARG A 26 11.82 2.92 -20.32
N GLY A 27 10.59 2.61 -19.92
CA GLY A 27 10.27 1.40 -19.15
C GLY A 27 10.74 1.45 -17.70
N LEU A 28 11.25 2.59 -17.20
CA LEU A 28 11.66 2.74 -15.81
C LEU A 28 10.45 3.10 -14.94
N THR A 29 10.20 2.29 -13.91
CA THR A 29 9.08 2.49 -13.00
C THR A 29 9.50 3.17 -11.70
N ILE A 30 8.79 4.25 -11.37
CA ILE A 30 8.69 4.83 -10.03
C ILE A 30 7.21 4.84 -9.60
N PRO A 31 6.87 4.86 -8.30
CA PRO A 31 5.48 4.96 -7.87
C PRO A 31 4.85 6.29 -8.35
N PHE A 32 3.59 6.30 -8.79
CA PHE A 32 2.86 7.54 -9.10
C PHE A 32 1.34 7.30 -9.08
N SER A 33 0.55 8.36 -8.92
CA SER A 33 -0.92 8.29 -8.96
C SER A 33 -1.56 9.47 -9.70
N CYS A 34 -1.49 10.69 -9.15
CA CYS A 34 -2.28 11.82 -9.64
C CYS A 34 -1.76 12.53 -10.90
N ARG A 35 -0.46 12.41 -11.22
CA ARG A 35 0.24 13.19 -12.27
C ARG A 35 0.11 14.73 -12.19
N GLY A 36 -0.49 15.27 -11.13
CA GLY A 36 -0.66 16.72 -10.89
C GLY A 36 0.11 17.26 -9.70
N GLY A 37 0.93 16.42 -9.04
CA GLY A 37 1.78 16.82 -7.91
C GLY A 37 1.07 16.93 -6.55
N SER A 38 -0.18 16.47 -6.40
CA SER A 38 -0.89 16.50 -5.11
C SER A 38 -0.65 15.25 -4.26
N CYS A 39 -0.66 14.05 -4.87
CA CYS A 39 -0.55 12.79 -4.12
C CYS A 39 0.85 12.50 -3.54
N ARG A 40 1.89 13.20 -4.05
CA ARG A 40 3.31 13.02 -3.69
C ARG A 40 3.89 11.60 -3.88
N SER A 41 3.13 10.62 -4.41
CA SER A 41 3.62 9.25 -4.62
C SER A 41 4.86 9.15 -5.52
N CYS A 42 5.06 10.10 -6.42
CA CYS A 42 6.22 10.12 -7.32
C CYS A 42 7.50 10.71 -6.73
N LEU A 43 7.52 11.11 -5.46
CA LEU A 43 8.64 11.81 -4.83
C LEU A 43 10.00 11.15 -5.15
N GLN A 44 10.98 11.96 -5.56
CA GLN A 44 12.37 11.55 -5.79
C GLN A 44 13.31 12.60 -5.20
N ARG A 45 14.57 12.23 -4.95
CA ARG A 45 15.60 13.13 -4.42
C ARG A 45 16.58 13.53 -5.52
N CYS A 46 16.67 14.83 -5.79
CA CYS A 46 17.66 15.39 -6.70
C CYS A 46 19.04 15.35 -6.06
N THR A 47 20.02 14.77 -6.75
CA THR A 47 21.41 14.64 -6.28
C THR A 47 22.36 15.57 -7.03
N ALA A 48 22.01 15.97 -8.26
CA ALA A 48 22.73 16.99 -9.01
C ALA A 48 21.80 17.70 -10.01
N GLY A 49 22.08 18.97 -10.31
CA GLY A 49 21.23 19.80 -11.16
C GLY A 49 20.09 20.49 -10.39
N SER A 50 19.10 20.99 -11.12
CA SER A 50 17.95 21.69 -10.54
C SER A 50 16.64 21.23 -11.19
N PRO A 51 15.69 20.68 -10.43
CA PRO A 51 14.39 20.24 -10.96
C PRO A 51 13.42 21.41 -11.21
N GLY A 52 13.78 22.64 -10.82
CA GLY A 52 12.97 23.84 -11.00
C GLY A 52 11.83 23.98 -9.98
N GLN A 53 11.32 25.21 -9.84
CA GLN A 53 10.32 25.56 -8.81
C GLN A 53 9.00 24.80 -8.96
N ARG A 54 8.58 24.54 -10.21
CA ARG A 54 7.35 23.79 -10.49
C ARG A 54 7.37 22.41 -9.84
N ALA A 55 8.53 21.75 -9.82
CA ALA A 55 8.70 20.41 -9.28
C ALA A 55 8.57 20.34 -7.74
N ALA A 56 8.58 21.49 -7.06
CA ALA A 56 8.49 21.59 -5.61
C ALA A 56 7.16 22.20 -5.11
N ARG A 57 6.21 22.52 -6.00
CA ARG A 57 5.03 23.35 -5.71
C ARG A 57 4.19 22.90 -4.50
N ASN A 58 4.13 21.60 -4.20
CA ASN A 58 3.33 21.03 -3.11
C ASN A 58 4.19 20.25 -2.11
N LEU A 59 5.46 20.65 -1.94
CA LEU A 59 6.37 20.04 -0.97
C LEU A 59 6.58 20.95 0.23
N ALA A 60 6.67 20.34 1.40
CA ALA A 60 7.05 21.04 2.61
C ALA A 60 8.49 21.59 2.48
N PRO A 61 8.82 22.75 3.07
CA PRO A 61 10.14 23.36 2.97
C PRO A 61 11.30 22.42 3.35
N GLU A 62 11.07 21.53 4.32
CA GLU A 62 12.05 20.54 4.80
C GLU A 62 12.40 19.53 3.71
N LEU A 63 11.40 19.07 2.95
CA LEU A 63 11.61 18.16 1.82
C LEU A 63 12.36 18.86 0.69
N ILE A 64 12.04 20.12 0.41
CA ILE A 64 12.73 20.92 -0.61
C ILE A 64 14.20 21.10 -0.23
N ALA A 65 14.48 21.41 1.05
CA ALA A 65 15.84 21.57 1.56
C ALA A 65 16.66 20.27 1.45
N LEU A 66 16.01 19.11 1.60
CA LEU A 66 16.60 17.78 1.39
C LEU A 66 16.79 17.39 -0.10
N GLY A 67 16.41 18.27 -1.03
CA GLY A 67 16.52 18.05 -2.47
C GLY A 67 15.37 17.25 -3.08
N TYR A 68 14.26 17.06 -2.36
CA TYR A 68 13.11 16.34 -2.91
C TYR A 68 12.33 17.16 -3.94
N PHE A 69 11.80 16.46 -4.95
CA PHE A 69 10.99 17.03 -6.02
C PHE A 69 9.96 16.02 -6.54
N LEU A 70 9.03 16.51 -7.38
CA LEU A 70 7.93 15.75 -7.97
C LEU A 70 8.16 15.55 -9.49
N PRO A 71 8.65 14.37 -9.94
CA PRO A 71 8.86 14.05 -11.35
C PRO A 71 7.66 14.26 -12.26
N CYS A 72 6.43 14.07 -11.76
CA CYS A 72 5.22 14.18 -12.56
C CYS A 72 4.89 15.59 -13.06
N ILE A 73 5.49 16.62 -12.45
CA ILE A 73 5.32 18.02 -12.84
C ILE A 73 6.66 18.72 -13.11
N CYS A 74 7.74 17.95 -13.12
CA CYS A 74 9.10 18.41 -13.40
C CYS A 74 9.37 18.30 -14.90
N VAL A 75 9.49 19.42 -15.60
CA VAL A 75 10.01 19.47 -16.97
C VAL A 75 11.44 20.00 -16.89
N PRO A 76 12.47 19.16 -17.09
CA PRO A 76 13.85 19.55 -16.82
C PRO A 76 14.37 20.52 -17.90
N GLU A 77 14.83 21.70 -17.46
CA GLU A 77 15.45 22.71 -18.33
C GLU A 77 16.95 22.44 -18.53
N THR A 78 17.60 21.84 -17.54
CA THR A 78 19.00 21.45 -17.55
C THR A 78 19.16 19.99 -17.13
N GLU A 79 20.38 19.47 -17.31
CA GLU A 79 20.73 18.12 -16.84
C GLU A 79 20.37 17.93 -15.36
N LEU A 80 19.84 16.76 -15.04
CA LEU A 80 19.29 16.44 -13.71
C LEU A 80 19.64 15.00 -13.32
N SER A 81 20.26 14.82 -12.16
CA SER A 81 20.50 13.51 -11.56
C SER A 81 19.65 13.34 -10.31
N PHE A 82 19.03 12.17 -10.14
CA PHE A 82 18.18 11.90 -9.00
C PHE A 82 18.13 10.42 -8.63
N GLU A 83 17.67 10.16 -7.42
CA GLU A 83 17.56 8.84 -6.83
C GLU A 83 16.23 8.66 -6.07
N PRO A 84 15.88 7.41 -5.71
CA PRO A 84 14.73 7.15 -4.85
C PRO A 84 14.82 7.91 -3.52
N PRO A 85 13.70 8.10 -2.83
CA PRO A 85 13.73 8.71 -1.50
C PRO A 85 14.60 7.93 -0.54
N ASP A 86 15.41 8.66 0.23
CA ASP A 86 16.24 8.09 1.29
C ASP A 86 15.33 7.72 2.48
N PRO A 87 15.19 6.43 2.82
CA PRO A 87 14.36 5.99 3.95
C PRO A 87 14.78 6.62 5.28
N ALA A 88 16.06 7.01 5.43
CA ALA A 88 16.55 7.69 6.64
C ALA A 88 15.99 9.11 6.80
N HIS A 89 15.34 9.68 5.77
CA HIS A 89 14.68 10.98 5.87
C HIS A 89 13.24 10.89 6.35
N PHE A 90 12.66 9.69 6.51
CA PHE A 90 11.22 9.54 6.74
C PHE A 90 10.90 8.78 8.02
N TRP A 91 9.97 9.32 8.80
CA TRP A 91 9.22 8.55 9.78
C TRP A 91 8.03 7.90 9.10
N ILE A 92 7.95 6.59 9.22
CA ILE A 92 6.89 5.73 8.71
C ILE A 92 6.07 5.27 9.91
N GLY A 93 4.78 5.58 9.92
CA GLY A 93 3.87 4.99 10.89
C GLY A 93 3.84 3.46 10.73
N ALA A 94 3.73 2.75 11.84
CA ALA A 94 3.69 1.31 11.89
C ALA A 94 2.70 0.87 12.96
N LEU A 95 1.71 0.06 12.55
CA LEU A 95 0.65 -0.44 13.41
C LEU A 95 1.13 -1.68 14.16
N LEU A 96 0.90 -1.77 15.46
CA LEU A 96 1.16 -2.97 16.25
C LEU A 96 0.14 -4.05 15.89
N ALA A 97 0.56 -5.06 15.14
CA ALA A 97 -0.30 -6.15 14.70
C ALA A 97 -0.43 -7.23 15.78
N SER A 98 0.66 -7.57 16.47
CA SER A 98 0.64 -8.48 17.62
C SER A 98 1.82 -8.24 18.56
N ARG A 99 1.65 -8.66 19.83
CA ARG A 99 2.73 -8.62 20.84
C ARG A 99 2.74 -9.87 21.70
N ASP A 100 3.88 -10.55 21.72
CA ASP A 100 4.14 -11.74 22.51
C ASP A 100 5.15 -11.45 23.62
N ALA A 101 4.83 -11.86 24.85
CA ALA A 101 5.78 -11.80 25.97
C ALA A 101 6.85 -12.90 25.81
N LEU A 102 8.11 -12.54 26.05
CA LEU A 102 9.23 -13.47 26.01
C LEU A 102 9.57 -13.99 27.42
N PRO A 103 10.15 -15.20 27.55
CA PRO A 103 10.45 -15.80 28.86
C PRO A 103 11.43 -15.00 29.74
N ASP A 104 12.25 -14.17 29.11
CA ASP A 104 13.22 -13.29 29.79
C ASP A 104 12.58 -11.97 30.26
N GLY A 105 11.27 -11.79 30.07
CA GLY A 105 10.54 -10.56 30.40
C GLY A 105 10.55 -9.52 29.28
N GLY A 106 11.17 -9.82 28.13
CA GLY A 106 11.12 -8.97 26.94
C GLY A 106 9.83 -9.13 26.14
N TRP A 107 9.80 -8.50 24.96
CA TRP A 107 8.66 -8.54 24.04
C TRP A 107 9.13 -8.85 22.62
N LYS A 108 8.39 -9.72 21.93
CA LYS A 108 8.42 -9.81 20.47
C LYS A 108 7.19 -9.11 19.93
N CYS A 109 7.40 -8.05 19.16
CA CYS A 109 6.33 -7.26 18.57
C CYS A 109 6.34 -7.41 17.07
N ARG A 110 5.16 -7.59 16.48
CA ARG A 110 4.96 -7.58 15.03
C ARG A 110 4.29 -6.28 14.63
N PHE A 111 4.92 -5.53 13.73
CA PHE A 111 4.38 -4.29 13.21
C PHE A 111 4.06 -4.38 11.72
N GLU A 112 2.97 -3.74 11.30
CA GLU A 112 2.65 -3.48 9.90
C GLU A 112 3.04 -2.03 9.55
N PRO A 113 4.13 -1.81 8.78
CA PRO A 113 4.48 -0.49 8.30
C PRO A 113 3.40 0.05 7.36
N LEU A 114 2.92 1.28 7.60
CA LEU A 114 1.89 1.92 6.77
C LEU A 114 2.39 2.22 5.34
N THR A 115 3.71 2.27 5.16
CA THR A 115 4.38 2.28 3.86
C THR A 115 5.59 1.34 3.88
N PRO A 116 6.01 0.78 2.73
CA PRO A 116 7.17 -0.11 2.69
C PRO A 116 8.42 0.55 3.28
N ILE A 117 8.99 -0.07 4.30
CA ILE A 117 10.28 0.31 4.85
C ILE A 117 11.36 -0.61 4.25
N ALA A 118 12.37 -0.02 3.62
CA ALA A 118 13.45 -0.75 2.98
C ALA A 118 14.51 -1.16 4.01
N CYS A 119 14.18 -2.10 4.89
CA CYS A 119 15.10 -2.66 5.88
C CYS A 119 15.27 -4.17 5.71
N ALA A 120 16.42 -4.69 6.13
CA ALA A 120 16.73 -6.11 6.18
C ALA A 120 16.90 -6.55 7.65
N PRO A 121 16.89 -7.86 7.96
CA PRO A 121 17.23 -8.33 9.29
C PRO A 121 18.60 -7.79 9.72
N GLY A 122 18.67 -7.20 10.91
CA GLY A 122 19.86 -6.51 11.42
C GLY A 122 19.89 -5.00 11.18
N SER A 123 18.99 -4.45 10.36
CA SER A 123 18.86 -2.99 10.19
C SER A 123 18.48 -2.32 11.51
N ARG A 124 19.16 -1.22 11.84
CA ARG A 124 18.83 -0.40 13.01
C ARG A 124 17.70 0.56 12.67
N LEU A 125 16.76 0.70 13.58
CA LEU A 125 15.61 1.60 13.45
C LEU A 125 15.59 2.55 14.63
N HIS A 126 15.28 3.81 14.36
CA HIS A 126 14.81 4.75 15.38
C HIS A 126 13.30 4.62 15.51
N LEU A 127 12.81 4.65 16.73
CA LEU A 127 11.39 4.52 17.07
C LEU A 127 10.92 5.77 17.78
N ARG A 128 9.66 6.14 17.54
CA ARG A 128 8.98 7.20 18.27
C ARG A 128 7.58 6.76 18.69
N GLY A 129 7.31 6.86 19.99
CA GLY A 129 6.02 6.57 20.59
C GLY A 129 5.01 7.70 20.40
N PRO A 130 3.71 7.45 20.69
CA PRO A 130 2.65 8.46 20.53
C PRO A 130 2.85 9.71 21.40
N GLY A 131 3.52 9.58 22.56
CA GLY A 131 3.86 10.69 23.46
C GLY A 131 5.15 11.42 23.10
N GLY A 132 5.81 11.04 22.01
CA GLY A 132 7.09 11.59 21.56
C GLY A 132 8.32 10.94 22.20
N GLU A 133 8.14 9.89 23.00
CA GLU A 133 9.23 9.06 23.52
C GLU A 133 10.03 8.49 22.36
N THR A 134 11.36 8.44 22.48
CA THR A 134 12.22 7.92 21.42
C THR A 134 12.99 6.69 21.91
N GLY A 135 13.28 5.79 20.97
CA GLY A 135 14.00 4.56 21.24
C GLY A 135 14.65 4.03 19.97
N GLY A 136 15.19 2.82 20.06
CA GLY A 136 15.73 2.13 18.90
C GLY A 136 15.48 0.63 18.97
N ALA A 137 15.41 0.00 17.82
CA ALA A 137 15.31 -1.44 17.69
C ALA A 137 16.14 -1.94 16.52
N VAL A 138 16.33 -3.25 16.48
CA VAL A 138 16.94 -3.94 15.35
C VAL A 138 15.87 -4.78 14.69
N ALA A 139 15.71 -4.63 13.37
CA ALA A 139 14.79 -5.42 12.57
C ALA A 139 15.14 -6.91 12.68
N ALA A 140 14.19 -7.74 13.11
CA ALA A 140 14.36 -9.19 13.18
C ALA A 140 13.86 -9.91 11.91
N SER A 141 13.08 -9.23 11.06
CA SER A 141 12.53 -9.74 9.80
C SER A 141 12.83 -8.82 8.60
N ASP A 142 12.45 -9.28 7.41
CA ASP A 142 12.46 -8.50 6.17
C ASP A 142 11.01 -8.14 5.80
N PRO A 143 10.53 -6.91 6.08
CA PRO A 143 9.15 -6.53 5.79
C PRO A 143 8.84 -6.46 4.29
N ALA A 144 9.84 -6.41 3.40
CA ALA A 144 9.59 -6.51 1.96
C ALA A 144 9.17 -7.93 1.54
N ARG A 145 9.54 -8.95 2.33
CA ARG A 145 9.15 -10.36 2.11
C ARG A 145 7.97 -10.76 2.98
N ASP A 146 8.01 -10.33 4.23
CA ASP A 146 7.09 -10.81 5.27
C ASP A 146 5.89 -9.88 5.46
N PHE A 147 5.86 -8.71 4.80
CA PHE A 147 4.89 -7.61 4.96
C PHE A 147 4.84 -6.99 6.36
N TYR A 148 5.32 -7.70 7.37
CA TYR A 148 5.49 -7.24 8.73
C TYR A 148 6.96 -7.10 9.09
N LEU A 149 7.18 -6.20 10.02
CA LEU A 149 8.45 -5.98 10.68
C LEU A 149 8.36 -6.52 12.11
N ASP A 150 9.06 -7.63 12.36
CA ASP A 150 9.22 -8.17 13.71
C ASP A 150 10.35 -7.39 14.41
N LEU A 151 10.07 -6.86 15.60
CA LEU A 151 11.02 -6.20 16.49
C LEU A 151 11.06 -6.94 17.83
N VAL A 152 12.26 -7.09 18.38
CA VAL A 152 12.48 -7.73 19.68
C VAL A 152 13.05 -6.72 20.66
N PHE A 153 12.41 -6.62 21.82
CA PHE A 153 12.80 -5.73 22.90
C PHE A 153 13.17 -6.53 24.15
N GLY A 154 14.25 -6.15 24.81
CA GLY A 154 14.65 -6.76 26.08
C GLY A 154 13.80 -6.27 27.25
N ALA A 155 13.80 -7.00 28.36
CA ALA A 155 13.03 -6.68 29.56
C ALA A 155 13.37 -5.30 30.17
N ASP A 156 14.63 -4.90 30.07
CA ASP A 156 15.15 -3.63 30.61
C ASP A 156 15.18 -2.50 29.57
N ASP A 157 14.60 -2.72 28.37
CA ASP A 157 14.58 -1.70 27.32
C ASP A 157 13.65 -0.53 27.71
N ALA A 158 14.23 0.67 27.81
CA ALA A 158 13.51 1.85 28.29
C ALA A 158 12.34 2.25 27.38
N PHE A 159 12.48 2.09 26.06
CA PHE A 159 11.38 2.35 25.13
C PHE A 159 10.31 1.28 25.26
N ALA A 160 10.70 0.02 25.48
CA ALA A 160 9.75 -1.05 25.69
C ALA A 160 8.92 -0.85 26.96
N LEU A 161 9.56 -0.44 28.06
CA LEU A 161 8.88 -0.16 29.33
C LEU A 161 7.95 1.05 29.26
N ALA A 162 8.34 2.10 28.54
CA ALA A 162 7.55 3.34 28.44
C ALA A 162 6.43 3.26 27.41
N VAL A 163 6.69 2.65 26.25
CA VAL A 163 5.79 2.66 25.09
C VAL A 163 5.23 1.27 24.82
N ILE A 164 6.09 0.29 24.51
CA ILE A 164 5.64 -1.03 24.05
C ILE A 164 4.74 -1.72 25.05
N ALA A 165 5.02 -1.63 26.35
CA ALA A 165 4.21 -2.25 27.41
C ALA A 165 2.80 -1.65 27.50
N ALA A 166 2.61 -0.39 27.11
CA ALA A 166 1.34 0.33 27.21
C ALA A 166 0.50 0.29 25.91
N LEU A 167 1.10 -0.03 24.76
CA LEU A 167 0.38 -0.11 23.48
C LEU A 167 -0.70 -1.20 23.49
N ALA A 168 -1.80 -0.96 22.80
CA ALA A 168 -2.74 -2.00 22.39
C ALA A 168 -2.46 -2.42 20.94
N GLU A 169 -2.90 -3.63 20.56
CA GLU A 169 -2.91 -4.01 19.15
C GLU A 169 -3.81 -3.05 18.35
N GLY A 170 -3.34 -2.60 17.19
CA GLY A 170 -3.98 -1.56 16.40
C GLY A 170 -3.51 -0.13 16.69
N ASP A 171 -2.74 0.08 17.76
CA ASP A 171 -2.06 1.36 18.00
C ASP A 171 -0.85 1.51 17.06
N THR A 172 -0.44 2.75 16.83
CA THR A 172 0.66 3.08 15.92
C THR A 172 1.86 3.67 16.65
N ILE A 173 3.06 3.31 16.23
CA ILE A 173 4.29 4.04 16.50
C ILE A 173 4.88 4.54 15.18
N GLU A 174 5.85 5.44 15.26
CA GLU A 174 6.62 5.83 14.09
C GLU A 174 8.00 5.16 14.09
N MET A 175 8.46 4.80 12.90
CA MET A 175 9.73 4.13 12.67
C MET A 175 10.53 4.84 11.59
N GLN A 176 11.83 4.90 11.76
CA GLN A 176 12.73 5.45 10.77
C GLN A 176 13.96 4.54 10.66
N LEU A 177 14.44 4.31 9.44
CA LEU A 177 15.71 3.62 9.25
C LEU A 177 16.83 4.49 9.84
N ALA A 178 17.59 3.96 10.79
CA ALA A 178 18.67 4.73 11.41
C ALA A 178 19.69 5.12 10.32
N PRO A 179 20.05 6.41 10.19
CA PRO A 179 21.06 6.83 9.24
C PRO A 179 22.41 6.17 9.56
N ASP A 180 23.27 6.04 8.55
CA ASP A 180 24.65 5.59 8.76
C ASP A 180 25.35 6.47 9.81
N PRO A 181 26.23 5.91 10.66
CA PRO A 181 26.93 6.67 11.68
C PRO A 181 27.81 7.75 11.03
N GLY A 182 27.32 8.99 11.02
CA GLY A 182 27.97 10.16 10.41
C GLY A 182 27.04 11.06 9.58
N ALA A 183 25.80 10.65 9.31
CA ALA A 183 24.82 11.45 8.58
C ALA A 183 23.78 12.08 9.53
N ASP A 184 23.85 13.40 9.72
CA ASP A 184 22.76 14.19 10.32
C ASP A 184 21.74 14.52 9.22
N ALA A 185 20.74 13.66 9.05
CA ALA A 185 19.61 13.94 8.16
C ALA A 185 18.37 14.36 8.98
N PRO A 186 17.70 15.48 8.64
CA PRO A 186 16.45 15.85 9.28
C PRO A 186 15.36 14.82 8.96
N ALA A 187 14.77 14.27 10.01
CA ALA A 187 13.71 13.29 9.92
C ALA A 187 12.36 13.97 9.66
N VAL A 188 11.75 13.68 8.52
CA VAL A 188 10.46 14.21 8.09
C VAL A 188 9.37 13.19 8.38
N THR A 189 8.30 13.59 9.06
CA THR A 189 7.14 12.71 9.21
C THR A 189 6.43 12.56 7.88
N VAL A 190 6.23 11.31 7.46
CA VAL A 190 5.28 11.01 6.39
C VAL A 190 3.90 11.17 7.03
N ALA A 191 3.36 12.40 7.01
CA ALA A 191 1.96 12.59 7.37
C ALA A 191 1.12 11.68 6.46
N ALA A 192 0.14 10.97 7.03
CA ALA A 192 -0.90 10.24 6.30
C ALA A 192 -1.84 11.16 5.49
N ASP A 193 -1.35 12.34 5.10
CA ASP A 193 -2.07 13.34 4.36
C ASP A 193 -1.99 13.00 2.88
N SER A 194 -3.01 12.29 2.40
CA SER A 194 -3.61 12.78 1.15
C SER A 194 -3.99 14.23 1.42
N PRO A 195 -3.40 15.25 0.77
CA PRO A 195 -3.86 16.61 0.99
C PRO A 195 -5.35 16.65 0.67
N THR A 196 -6.15 17.11 1.62
CA THR A 196 -7.48 17.64 1.30
C THR A 196 -7.27 18.72 0.24
N PRO A 197 -7.99 18.71 -0.89
CA PRO A 197 -7.85 19.79 -1.85
C PRO A 197 -8.20 21.09 -1.14
N ASP A 198 -7.24 22.01 -1.03
CA ASP A 198 -7.51 23.37 -0.58
C ASP A 198 -8.58 24.01 -1.48
N ALA A 199 -9.45 24.79 -0.85
CA ALA A 199 -10.67 25.35 -1.42
C ALA A 199 -10.46 26.41 -2.54
N ASP A 200 -9.23 26.62 -3.02
CA ASP A 200 -8.92 27.56 -4.11
C ASP A 200 -8.40 26.88 -5.39
N ALA A 201 -8.69 25.59 -5.58
CA ALA A 201 -8.50 24.90 -6.85
C ALA A 201 -9.61 25.25 -7.87
N ALA A 202 -9.68 26.50 -8.30
CA ALA A 202 -10.37 26.84 -9.53
C ALA A 202 -9.60 26.24 -10.72
N SER A 203 -10.22 25.24 -11.36
CA SER A 203 -9.81 24.52 -12.59
C SER A 203 -8.88 23.30 -12.45
N ALA A 204 -9.35 22.30 -11.70
CA ALA A 204 -9.25 20.91 -12.17
C ALA A 204 -10.68 20.34 -12.21
N PRO A 205 -11.17 19.79 -13.34
CA PRO A 205 -12.47 19.14 -13.35
C PRO A 205 -12.45 17.96 -12.37
N PRO A 206 -13.54 17.73 -11.62
CA PRO A 206 -13.56 16.72 -10.58
C PRO A 206 -13.39 15.34 -11.20
N ALA A 207 -12.56 14.51 -10.55
CA ALA A 207 -12.64 13.06 -10.72
C ALA A 207 -14.09 12.63 -10.46
N HIS A 208 -14.56 11.65 -11.24
CA HIS A 208 -15.91 11.11 -11.16
C HIS A 208 -16.42 10.97 -9.70
N PRO A 209 -17.72 11.19 -9.43
CA PRO A 209 -18.26 11.12 -8.08
C PRO A 209 -18.08 9.70 -7.51
N GLU A 210 -17.09 9.54 -6.63
CA GLU A 210 -17.01 8.39 -5.73
C GLU A 210 -18.24 8.43 -4.81
N PRO A 211 -18.91 7.29 -4.55
CA PRO A 211 -19.98 7.28 -3.58
C PRO A 211 -19.43 7.75 -2.23
N ALA A 212 -20.15 8.68 -1.60
CA ALA A 212 -19.78 9.20 -0.30
C ALA A 212 -19.75 8.03 0.70
N ALA A 213 -18.64 7.88 1.41
CA ALA A 213 -18.51 6.88 2.47
C ALA A 213 -19.72 6.96 3.43
N PRO A 214 -20.16 5.82 4.01
CA PRO A 214 -21.20 5.85 5.02
C PRO A 214 -20.79 6.79 6.17
N PRO A 215 -21.76 7.45 6.83
CA PRO A 215 -21.44 8.31 7.97
C PRO A 215 -20.71 7.50 9.05
N ALA A 216 -19.64 8.07 9.58
CA ALA A 216 -18.89 7.46 10.66
C ALA A 216 -19.78 7.24 11.89
N ASP A 217 -19.50 6.18 12.62
CA ASP A 217 -20.23 5.73 13.79
C ASP A 217 -19.28 5.30 14.92
N PRO A 218 -18.58 6.23 15.59
CA PRO A 218 -17.61 5.88 16.64
C PRO A 218 -18.24 5.11 17.81
N ALA A 219 -19.54 5.29 18.05
CA ALA A 219 -20.27 4.54 19.07
C ALA A 219 -20.38 3.05 18.72
N LEU A 220 -20.43 2.69 17.43
CA LEU A 220 -20.35 1.30 17.00
C LEU A 220 -18.96 0.72 17.32
N TRP A 221 -17.89 1.46 17.06
CA TRP A 221 -16.52 1.00 17.35
C TRP A 221 -16.34 0.68 18.84
N ALA A 222 -16.76 1.59 19.72
CA ALA A 222 -16.72 1.37 21.16
C ALA A 222 -17.57 0.16 21.59
N ALA A 223 -18.76 -0.02 21.00
CA ALA A 223 -19.62 -1.17 21.27
C ALA A 223 -19.03 -2.52 20.78
N LEU A 224 -18.06 -2.47 19.86
CA LEU A 224 -17.32 -3.62 19.35
C LEU A 224 -15.99 -3.84 20.11
N GLY A 225 -15.91 -3.36 21.36
CA GLY A 225 -14.74 -3.53 22.22
C GLY A 225 -13.50 -2.81 21.69
N ASP A 226 -13.69 -1.60 21.15
CA ASP A 226 -12.65 -0.77 20.55
C ASP A 226 -11.83 -1.49 19.46
N GLY A 227 -12.46 -2.46 18.79
CA GLY A 227 -11.88 -3.25 17.70
C GLY A 227 -11.54 -4.69 18.08
N ALA A 228 -11.46 -5.04 19.37
CA ALA A 228 -11.14 -6.42 19.78
C ALA A 228 -12.12 -7.43 19.17
N LEU A 229 -13.42 -7.16 19.26
CA LEU A 229 -14.46 -8.04 18.71
C LEU A 229 -14.49 -8.05 17.17
N VAL A 230 -14.07 -6.94 16.53
CA VAL A 230 -13.93 -6.86 15.07
C VAL A 230 -12.90 -7.88 14.60
N ARG A 231 -11.75 -7.97 15.27
CA ARG A 231 -10.69 -8.93 14.91
C ARG A 231 -11.15 -10.36 15.09
N GLU A 232 -11.73 -10.72 16.23
CA GLU A 232 -12.24 -12.07 16.52
C GLU A 232 -13.26 -12.53 15.47
N VAL A 233 -14.22 -11.66 15.13
CA VAL A 233 -15.21 -11.91 14.07
C VAL A 233 -14.54 -12.13 12.72
N LEU A 234 -13.58 -11.30 12.34
CA LEU A 234 -12.92 -11.40 11.04
C LEU A 234 -12.07 -12.67 10.93
N GLU A 235 -11.38 -13.09 11.98
CA GLU A 235 -10.60 -14.33 12.01
C GLU A 235 -11.48 -15.57 11.81
N ASP A 236 -12.61 -15.65 12.51
CA ASP A 236 -13.59 -16.71 12.33
C ASP A 236 -14.23 -16.65 10.92
N PHE A 237 -14.66 -15.46 10.49
CA PHE A 237 -15.22 -15.25 9.16
C PHE A 237 -14.27 -15.74 8.05
N TYR A 238 -12.99 -15.35 8.08
CA TYR A 238 -12.03 -15.81 7.07
C TYR A 238 -11.68 -17.29 7.20
N THR A 239 -11.69 -17.86 8.41
CA THR A 239 -11.57 -19.31 8.60
C THR A 239 -12.66 -20.04 7.83
N ARG A 240 -13.92 -19.58 7.94
CA ARG A 240 -15.05 -20.17 7.20
C ARG A 240 -15.00 -19.89 5.71
N VAL A 241 -14.60 -18.68 5.29
CA VAL A 241 -14.43 -18.34 3.86
C VAL A 241 -13.44 -19.28 3.17
N TYR A 242 -12.34 -19.65 3.82
CA TYR A 242 -11.35 -20.56 3.24
C TYR A 242 -11.80 -22.02 3.27
N ALA A 243 -12.71 -22.39 4.16
CA ALA A 243 -13.36 -23.69 4.16
C ALA A 243 -14.52 -23.79 3.14
N ASP A 244 -15.03 -22.64 2.68
CA ASP A 244 -16.18 -22.56 1.79
C ASP A 244 -15.77 -22.79 0.31
N PRO A 245 -16.35 -23.80 -0.37
CA PRO A 245 -15.95 -24.14 -1.74
C PRO A 245 -16.36 -23.10 -2.79
N LEU A 246 -17.34 -22.24 -2.51
CA LEU A 246 -17.76 -21.16 -3.42
C LEU A 246 -16.86 -19.93 -3.26
N LEU A 247 -16.36 -19.66 -2.05
CA LEU A 247 -15.59 -18.46 -1.74
C LEU A 247 -14.07 -18.68 -1.80
N ALA A 248 -13.55 -19.80 -1.30
CA ALA A 248 -12.12 -20.08 -1.23
C ALA A 248 -11.33 -19.85 -2.53
N PRO A 249 -11.85 -20.16 -3.74
CA PRO A 249 -11.14 -19.90 -4.99
C PRO A 249 -10.76 -18.43 -5.21
N PHE A 250 -11.48 -17.47 -4.63
CA PHE A 250 -11.18 -16.03 -4.76
C PHE A 250 -10.01 -15.58 -3.88
N PHE A 251 -9.61 -16.38 -2.89
CA PHE A 251 -8.64 -15.99 -1.85
C PHE A 251 -7.32 -16.78 -1.89
N HIS A 252 -7.15 -17.72 -2.84
CA HIS A 252 -6.00 -18.63 -2.91
C HIS A 252 -4.61 -17.96 -3.00
N LYS A 253 -4.53 -16.70 -3.45
CA LYS A 253 -3.27 -15.92 -3.54
C LYS A 253 -3.01 -15.04 -2.31
N PHE A 254 -3.87 -15.08 -1.31
CA PHE A 254 -3.76 -14.25 -0.10
C PHE A 254 -3.71 -15.14 1.15
N THR A 255 -3.05 -14.66 2.19
CA THR A 255 -3.10 -15.28 3.51
C THR A 255 -4.33 -14.78 4.28
N GLN A 256 -4.90 -15.62 5.15
CA GLN A 256 -6.03 -15.23 6.00
C GLN A 256 -5.69 -13.99 6.85
N ALA A 257 -4.53 -13.99 7.50
CA ALA A 257 -4.07 -12.88 8.34
C ALA A 257 -4.09 -11.53 7.59
N ARG A 258 -3.57 -11.52 6.36
CA ARG A 258 -3.57 -10.31 5.50
C ARG A 258 -4.98 -9.82 5.20
N LEU A 259 -5.93 -10.73 4.98
CA LEU A 259 -7.30 -10.35 4.66
C LEU A 259 -8.05 -9.82 5.89
N VAL A 260 -7.84 -10.46 7.05
CA VAL A 260 -8.35 -10.00 8.34
C VAL A 260 -7.90 -8.56 8.60
N GLU A 261 -6.61 -8.28 8.50
CA GLU A 261 -6.06 -6.96 8.83
C GLU A 261 -6.47 -5.87 7.84
N LYS A 262 -6.51 -6.20 6.53
CA LYS A 262 -7.00 -5.26 5.53
C LYS A 262 -8.47 -4.92 5.73
N GLN A 263 -9.29 -5.90 6.09
CA GLN A 263 -10.69 -5.64 6.37
C GLN A 263 -10.86 -4.90 7.69
N TYR A 264 -10.05 -5.21 8.71
CA TYR A 264 -10.03 -4.53 10.00
C TYR A 264 -9.74 -3.02 9.84
N SER A 265 -8.63 -2.69 9.18
CA SER A 265 -8.25 -1.28 8.93
C SER A 265 -9.27 -0.55 8.08
N PHE A 266 -9.88 -1.22 7.10
CA PHE A 266 -10.98 -0.65 6.30
C PHE A 266 -12.20 -0.34 7.17
N LEU A 267 -12.64 -1.29 8.01
CA LEU A 267 -13.77 -1.08 8.92
C LEU A 267 -13.47 -0.02 9.98
N LYS A 268 -12.26 0.01 10.54
CA LYS A 268 -11.82 1.06 11.47
C LYS A 268 -11.98 2.43 10.83
N GLU A 269 -11.43 2.64 9.62
CA GLU A 269 -11.57 3.92 8.93
C GLU A 269 -13.02 4.31 8.67
N LEU A 270 -13.87 3.36 8.28
CA LEU A 270 -15.29 3.65 8.01
C LEU A 270 -16.09 3.94 9.28
N ILE A 271 -15.84 3.20 10.35
CA ILE A 271 -16.61 3.31 11.58
C ILE A 271 -16.12 4.51 12.41
N THR A 272 -14.82 4.76 12.50
CA THR A 272 -14.29 5.86 13.32
C THR A 272 -14.11 7.17 12.54
N GLY A 273 -13.95 7.09 11.23
CA GLY A 273 -13.56 8.22 10.37
C GLY A 273 -12.06 8.49 10.33
N GLU A 274 -11.26 7.74 11.11
CA GLU A 274 -9.81 7.88 11.17
C GLU A 274 -9.14 7.35 9.89
N LYS A 275 -8.19 8.09 9.31
CA LYS A 275 -7.52 7.71 8.06
C LYS A 275 -6.41 6.69 8.30
N VAL A 276 -6.79 5.42 8.36
CA VAL A 276 -5.88 4.30 8.67
C VAL A 276 -5.85 3.21 7.58
N TYR A 277 -6.76 3.23 6.61
CA TYR A 277 -6.82 2.18 5.59
C TYR A 277 -5.94 2.50 4.38
N PHE A 278 -4.96 1.63 4.11
CA PHE A 278 -4.09 1.72 2.95
C PHE A 278 -4.37 0.56 1.98
N GLY A 279 -5.23 0.81 1.00
CA GLY A 279 -5.59 -0.20 0.01
C GLY A 279 -6.50 0.31 -1.10
N ASN A 280 -6.77 -0.56 -2.08
CA ASN A 280 -7.75 -0.25 -3.11
C ASN A 280 -9.16 -0.26 -2.48
N ARG A 281 -9.97 0.76 -2.78
CA ARG A 281 -11.41 0.77 -2.44
C ARG A 281 -12.14 -0.42 -3.08
N PRO A 282 -13.32 -0.81 -2.57
CA PRO A 282 -14.04 -2.01 -3.01
C PRO A 282 -14.17 -2.16 -4.52
N ARG A 283 -14.52 -1.08 -5.26
CA ARG A 283 -14.55 -1.12 -6.73
C ARG A 283 -13.26 -1.64 -7.36
N ASN A 284 -12.12 -1.08 -6.95
CA ASN A 284 -10.82 -1.41 -7.52
C ASN A 284 -10.24 -2.71 -6.95
N SER A 285 -10.60 -3.11 -5.73
CA SER A 285 -10.19 -4.41 -5.17
C SER A 285 -10.85 -5.58 -5.92
N HIS A 286 -12.11 -5.40 -6.32
CA HIS A 286 -12.92 -6.46 -6.94
C HIS A 286 -13.04 -6.33 -8.46
N HIS A 287 -12.39 -5.33 -9.09
CA HIS A 287 -12.64 -4.95 -10.49
C HIS A 287 -12.60 -6.13 -11.48
N TRP A 288 -11.73 -7.11 -11.24
CA TRP A 288 -11.50 -8.25 -12.10
C TRP A 288 -12.42 -9.46 -11.87
N MET A 289 -13.13 -9.51 -10.74
CA MET A 289 -13.94 -10.65 -10.33
C MET A 289 -15.36 -10.51 -10.88
N VAL A 290 -15.97 -11.58 -11.40
CA VAL A 290 -17.42 -11.60 -11.63
C VAL A 290 -18.08 -12.08 -10.34
N ILE A 291 -18.72 -11.17 -9.61
CA ILE A 291 -19.39 -11.46 -8.35
C ILE A 291 -20.88 -11.24 -8.58
N SER A 292 -21.67 -12.31 -8.54
CA SER A 292 -23.12 -12.23 -8.64
C SER A 292 -23.75 -11.80 -7.31
N ASP A 293 -25.00 -11.33 -7.36
CA ASP A 293 -25.78 -11.09 -6.14
C ASP A 293 -25.82 -12.33 -5.25
N ALA A 294 -26.08 -13.51 -5.81
CA ALA A 294 -26.14 -14.76 -5.05
C ALA A 294 -24.82 -15.08 -4.32
N LEU A 295 -23.67 -14.83 -4.94
CA LEU A 295 -22.36 -15.07 -4.31
C LEU A 295 -22.08 -14.04 -3.20
N PHE A 296 -22.45 -12.78 -3.43
CA PHE A 296 -22.35 -11.73 -2.43
C PHE A 296 -23.26 -12.01 -1.23
N ASP A 297 -24.51 -12.40 -1.47
CA ASP A 297 -25.50 -12.77 -0.46
C ASP A 297 -25.03 -13.97 0.37
N HIS A 298 -24.42 -14.97 -0.28
CA HIS A 298 -23.83 -16.12 0.41
C HIS A 298 -22.72 -15.70 1.39
N ARG A 299 -21.77 -14.87 0.92
CA ARG A 299 -20.71 -14.31 1.77
C ARG A 299 -21.28 -13.47 2.90
N GLU A 300 -22.32 -12.69 2.62
CA GLU A 300 -23.00 -11.85 3.61
C GLU A 300 -23.70 -12.69 4.69
N GLN A 301 -24.41 -13.74 4.32
CA GLN A 301 -25.04 -14.68 5.25
C GLN A 301 -24.00 -15.34 6.17
N LEU A 302 -22.82 -15.66 5.64
CA LEU A 302 -21.71 -16.17 6.43
C LEU A 302 -21.26 -15.14 7.47
N MET A 303 -21.04 -13.89 7.08
CA MET A 303 -20.67 -12.80 8.00
C MET A 303 -21.76 -12.57 9.07
N LEU A 304 -23.04 -12.50 8.68
CA LEU A 304 -24.17 -12.34 9.60
C LEU A 304 -24.26 -13.48 10.61
N THR A 305 -23.92 -14.70 10.20
CA THR A 305 -23.86 -15.87 11.09
C THR A 305 -22.75 -15.71 12.12
N VAL A 306 -21.53 -15.36 11.67
CA VAL A 306 -20.37 -15.15 12.54
C VAL A 306 -20.65 -14.02 13.55
N LEU A 307 -21.17 -12.88 13.10
CA LEU A 307 -21.51 -11.76 13.99
C LEU A 307 -22.46 -12.20 15.12
N ARG A 308 -23.48 -13.01 14.82
CA ARG A 308 -24.43 -13.51 15.83
C ARG A 308 -23.80 -14.52 16.77
N GLU A 309 -22.95 -15.40 16.27
CA GLU A 309 -22.26 -16.41 17.08
C GLU A 309 -21.22 -15.79 18.03
N HIS A 310 -20.65 -14.65 17.66
CA HIS A 310 -19.82 -13.80 18.53
C HIS A 310 -20.65 -12.92 19.50
N GLY A 311 -21.96 -13.13 19.58
CA GLY A 311 -22.83 -12.53 20.59
C GLY A 311 -23.24 -11.07 20.34
N LEU A 312 -23.03 -10.55 19.12
CA LEU A 312 -23.48 -9.20 18.79
C LEU A 312 -25.01 -9.13 18.81
N THR A 313 -25.55 -8.03 19.34
CA THR A 313 -26.99 -7.78 19.29
C THR A 313 -27.44 -7.51 17.87
N GLU A 314 -28.71 -7.78 17.54
CA GLU A 314 -29.27 -7.51 16.21
C GLU A 314 -29.16 -6.02 15.79
N ASP A 315 -29.04 -5.09 16.76
CA ASP A 315 -28.74 -3.69 16.47
C ASP A 315 -27.35 -3.49 15.88
N LEU A 316 -26.33 -4.07 16.52
CA LEU A 316 -24.94 -4.00 16.07
C LEU A 316 -24.74 -4.75 14.75
N VAL A 317 -25.37 -5.93 14.61
CA VAL A 317 -25.38 -6.71 13.36
C VAL A 317 -25.93 -5.87 12.21
N ARG A 318 -27.07 -5.18 12.41
CA ARG A 318 -27.68 -4.31 11.40
C ARG A 318 -26.78 -3.15 11.00
N ARG A 319 -26.09 -2.51 11.95
CA ARG A 319 -25.18 -1.38 11.69
C ARG A 319 -23.94 -1.83 10.91
N TRP A 320 -23.32 -2.94 11.29
CA TRP A 320 -22.22 -3.54 10.54
C TRP A 320 -22.64 -3.91 9.12
N HIS A 321 -23.77 -4.61 9.00
CA HIS A 321 -24.33 -5.04 7.72
C HIS A 321 -24.61 -3.86 6.77
N ALA A 322 -25.08 -2.73 7.30
CA ALA A 322 -25.30 -1.51 6.52
C ALA A 322 -23.99 -0.94 5.94
N ILE A 323 -22.88 -1.00 6.70
CA ILE A 323 -21.56 -0.56 6.23
C ILE A 323 -21.08 -1.45 5.07
N GLU A 324 -21.18 -2.77 5.20
CA GLU A 324 -20.75 -3.68 4.14
C GLU A 324 -21.64 -3.57 2.88
N ASN A 325 -22.96 -3.45 3.05
CA ASN A 325 -23.89 -3.33 1.92
C ASN A 325 -23.80 -2.02 1.17
N HIS A 326 -23.30 -0.96 1.81
CA HIS A 326 -23.06 0.32 1.15
C HIS A 326 -22.24 0.14 -0.14
N TYR A 327 -21.30 -0.81 -0.15
CA TYR A 327 -20.41 -1.07 -1.28
C TYR A 327 -20.89 -2.16 -2.25
N ARG A 328 -22.10 -2.71 -2.07
CA ARG A 328 -22.63 -3.76 -2.97
C ARG A 328 -22.52 -3.37 -4.44
N GLY A 329 -22.92 -2.12 -4.76
CA GLY A 329 -22.88 -1.58 -6.12
C GLY A 329 -21.48 -1.41 -6.70
N GLU A 330 -20.42 -1.48 -5.87
CA GLU A 330 -19.03 -1.46 -6.32
C GLU A 330 -18.43 -2.86 -6.50
N ILE A 331 -19.09 -3.89 -5.98
CA ILE A 331 -18.56 -5.25 -5.90
C ILE A 331 -19.31 -6.16 -6.89
N VAL A 332 -20.64 -6.14 -6.82
CA VAL A 332 -21.53 -7.01 -7.59
C VAL A 332 -21.60 -6.53 -9.04
N LYS A 333 -21.31 -7.45 -9.96
CA LYS A 333 -21.27 -7.15 -11.40
C LYS A 333 -21.38 -8.38 -12.29
N PRO A 334 -22.03 -8.25 -13.45
CA PRO A 334 -22.18 -9.35 -14.40
C PRO A 334 -20.92 -9.59 -15.26
N ALA A 335 -19.97 -8.66 -15.27
CA ALA A 335 -18.72 -8.74 -16.01
C ALA A 335 -17.61 -7.96 -15.31
N PRO A 336 -16.32 -8.30 -15.52
CA PRO A 336 -15.20 -7.54 -14.97
C PRO A 336 -15.16 -6.10 -15.49
N TRP A 337 -14.65 -5.18 -14.68
CA TRP A 337 -14.50 -3.77 -15.00
C TRP A 337 -13.03 -3.36 -15.04
N PRO A 338 -12.65 -2.38 -15.87
CA PRO A 338 -11.33 -1.76 -15.81
C PRO A 338 -11.01 -1.26 -14.40
N LYS A 339 -9.76 -1.44 -14.01
CA LYS A 339 -9.24 -0.83 -12.78
C LYS A 339 -9.09 0.66 -13.03
N LYS A 340 -9.63 1.49 -12.15
CA LYS A 340 -9.52 2.95 -12.27
C LYS A 340 -8.26 3.45 -11.57
N VAL A 341 -7.45 4.25 -12.26
CA VAL A 341 -6.25 4.90 -11.72
C VAL A 341 -6.32 6.37 -12.12
N GLY A 342 -6.91 7.20 -11.25
CA GLY A 342 -7.33 8.55 -11.62
C GLY A 342 -8.37 8.51 -12.75
N GLU A 343 -8.13 9.25 -13.82
CA GLU A 343 -8.96 9.27 -15.04
C GLU A 343 -8.71 8.08 -15.98
N PHE A 344 -7.69 7.25 -15.70
CA PHE A 344 -7.28 6.16 -16.58
C PHE A 344 -7.95 4.85 -16.21
N GLU A 345 -8.41 4.11 -17.22
CA GLU A 345 -8.90 2.75 -17.10
C GLU A 345 -7.82 1.76 -17.53
N ALA A 346 -7.25 1.04 -16.57
CA ALA A 346 -6.32 -0.04 -16.87
C ALA A 346 -7.12 -1.30 -17.30
N PRO A 347 -6.71 -1.96 -18.40
CA PRO A 347 -7.44 -3.09 -18.96
C PRO A 347 -7.51 -4.27 -17.98
N VAL A 348 -8.61 -5.02 -18.03
CA VAL A 348 -8.91 -6.12 -17.08
C VAL A 348 -8.15 -7.41 -17.42
N GLY A 349 -7.61 -7.48 -18.63
CA GLY A 349 -6.86 -8.61 -19.17
C GLY A 349 -6.32 -8.25 -20.55
N GLY A 350 -5.72 -9.23 -21.20
CA GLY A 350 -5.01 -9.05 -22.45
C GLY A 350 -3.51 -9.11 -22.26
N PHE A 351 -2.79 -9.04 -23.38
CA PHE A 351 -1.36 -9.24 -23.40
C PHE A 351 -0.67 -8.07 -24.08
N GLY A 352 0.40 -7.59 -23.45
CA GLY A 352 1.38 -6.72 -24.08
C GLY A 352 2.56 -7.54 -24.58
N GLU A 353 3.36 -6.94 -25.46
CA GLU A 353 4.67 -7.45 -25.83
C GLU A 353 5.73 -6.47 -25.35
N MET A 354 6.86 -6.99 -24.88
CA MET A 354 8.03 -6.18 -24.56
C MET A 354 9.31 -6.99 -24.81
N VAL A 355 10.43 -6.30 -25.00
CA VAL A 355 11.75 -6.93 -25.04
C VAL A 355 12.33 -6.92 -23.63
N MET A 356 12.77 -8.07 -23.14
CA MET A 356 13.37 -8.17 -21.81
C MET A 356 14.74 -7.50 -21.80
N GLU A 357 14.92 -6.48 -20.95
CA GLU A 357 16.23 -5.82 -20.80
C GLU A 357 17.18 -6.64 -19.91
N VAL A 358 16.62 -7.40 -18.98
CA VAL A 358 17.32 -8.31 -18.06
C VAL A 358 16.63 -9.67 -18.13
N GLY A 359 17.41 -10.75 -18.07
CA GLY A 359 16.86 -12.10 -18.11
C GLY A 359 15.82 -12.36 -17.02
N SER A 360 14.86 -13.23 -17.31
CA SER A 360 13.75 -13.60 -16.42
C SER A 360 13.40 -15.07 -16.60
N VAL A 361 12.30 -15.52 -16.00
CA VAL A 361 11.78 -16.88 -16.12
C VAL A 361 10.36 -16.82 -16.66
N CYS A 362 10.04 -17.71 -17.59
CA CYS A 362 8.71 -17.83 -18.15
C CYS A 362 7.75 -18.43 -17.13
N ASP A 363 6.67 -17.72 -16.80
CA ASP A 363 5.61 -18.19 -15.90
C ASP A 363 4.83 -19.38 -16.47
N GLY A 364 4.90 -19.62 -17.78
CA GLY A 364 4.23 -20.74 -18.44
C GLY A 364 5.00 -22.06 -18.41
N CYS A 365 6.33 -22.03 -18.57
CA CYS A 365 7.15 -23.25 -18.67
C CYS A 365 8.28 -23.36 -17.64
N GLY A 366 8.50 -22.32 -16.82
CA GLY A 366 9.63 -22.24 -15.90
C GLY A 366 11.00 -22.13 -16.59
N GLY A 367 11.03 -21.98 -17.92
CA GLY A 367 12.25 -21.85 -18.70
C GLY A 367 12.82 -20.43 -18.61
N GLU A 368 14.14 -20.33 -18.72
CA GLU A 368 14.86 -19.05 -18.78
C GLU A 368 14.42 -18.24 -20.02
N ILE A 369 14.37 -16.92 -19.82
CA ILE A 369 14.15 -15.90 -20.84
C ILE A 369 15.37 -15.01 -20.79
N ASP A 370 16.12 -14.96 -21.89
CA ASP A 370 17.34 -14.14 -21.95
C ASP A 370 17.03 -12.65 -22.17
N ALA A 371 17.98 -11.81 -21.77
CA ALA A 371 17.95 -10.39 -22.14
C ALA A 371 18.00 -10.25 -23.67
N GLY A 372 17.14 -9.42 -24.23
CA GLY A 372 16.94 -9.23 -25.67
C GLY A 372 15.82 -10.09 -26.27
N GLU A 373 15.25 -11.05 -25.53
CA GLU A 373 14.10 -11.80 -26.01
C GLU A 373 12.80 -10.98 -25.93
N THR A 374 11.97 -11.09 -26.97
CA THR A 374 10.60 -10.56 -26.93
C THR A 374 9.72 -11.51 -26.14
N VAL A 375 9.06 -10.98 -25.13
CA VAL A 375 8.12 -11.69 -24.28
C VAL A 375 6.73 -11.12 -24.45
N ARG A 376 5.75 -11.99 -24.22
CA ARG A 376 4.35 -11.60 -24.09
C ARG A 376 4.00 -11.60 -22.61
N TYR A 377 3.45 -10.52 -22.07
CA TYR A 377 3.10 -10.44 -20.65
C TYR A 377 1.62 -10.13 -20.45
N HIS A 378 1.03 -10.67 -19.39
CA HIS A 378 -0.38 -10.42 -19.08
C HIS A 378 -0.54 -9.05 -18.42
N LEU A 379 -1.34 -8.16 -19.03
CA LEU A 379 -1.48 -6.75 -18.63
C LEU A 379 -1.97 -6.56 -17.19
N ARG A 380 -2.67 -7.56 -16.64
CA ARG A 380 -3.20 -7.54 -15.27
C ARG A 380 -2.30 -8.26 -14.26
N GLU A 381 -1.76 -9.42 -14.63
CA GLU A 381 -1.06 -10.29 -13.67
C GLU A 381 0.45 -10.03 -13.67
N GLY A 382 0.97 -9.36 -14.70
CA GLY A 382 2.41 -9.16 -14.89
C GLY A 382 3.16 -10.43 -15.26
N THR A 383 2.47 -11.58 -15.37
CA THR A 383 3.08 -12.85 -15.75
C THR A 383 3.65 -12.76 -17.16
N VAL A 384 4.88 -13.24 -17.33
CA VAL A 384 5.68 -13.12 -18.53
C VAL A 384 5.81 -14.49 -19.21
N PHE A 385 5.55 -14.53 -20.51
CA PHE A 385 5.60 -15.73 -21.33
C PHE A 385 6.67 -15.58 -22.41
N CYS A 386 7.60 -16.55 -22.47
CA CYS A 386 8.59 -16.64 -23.54
C CYS A 386 7.93 -16.82 -24.91
N ALA A 387 8.66 -16.61 -26.00
CA ALA A 387 8.12 -16.73 -27.37
C ALA A 387 7.37 -18.07 -27.62
N ARG A 388 7.83 -19.17 -27.00
CA ARG A 388 7.19 -20.49 -27.10
C ARG A 388 5.83 -20.56 -26.40
N CYS A 389 5.69 -19.92 -25.24
CA CYS A 389 4.46 -19.89 -24.45
C CYS A 389 3.50 -18.78 -24.90
N GLY A 390 4.04 -17.66 -25.41
CA GLY A 390 3.29 -16.48 -25.84
C GLY A 390 2.66 -16.60 -27.24
N GLY A 391 3.23 -17.45 -28.11
CA GLY A 391 2.78 -17.64 -29.50
C GLY A 391 1.68 -18.71 -29.70
N GLY A 392 1.40 -19.53 -28.69
CA GLY A 392 0.34 -20.54 -28.73
C GLY A 392 -0.89 -20.07 -27.97
N ALA A 393 -2.09 -20.36 -28.49
CA ALA A 393 -3.31 -20.26 -27.71
C ALA A 393 -3.19 -21.15 -26.47
N LEU A 394 -2.78 -20.58 -25.33
CA LEU A 394 -2.87 -21.22 -24.03
C LEU A 394 -4.34 -21.59 -23.82
N LYS A 395 -4.62 -22.89 -23.80
CA LYS A 395 -5.94 -23.43 -23.46
C LYS A 395 -6.33 -22.86 -22.11
N ALA A 396 -7.50 -22.22 -22.05
CA ALA A 396 -8.13 -21.82 -20.80
C ALA A 396 -8.17 -23.02 -19.85
N ALA A 397 -7.58 -22.84 -18.67
CA ALA A 397 -7.79 -23.69 -17.50
C ALA A 397 -8.64 -22.91 -16.51
#